data_AF-A0A8H3GA64-F1
#
_entry.id   AF-A0A8H3GA64-F1
#
_cell.length_a   1.000
_cell.length_b   1.000
_cell.length_c   1.000
_cell.angle_alpha   90.00
_cell.angle_beta   90.00
_cell.angle_gamma   90.00
#
_symmetry.space_group_name_H-M   'P 1'
#
loop_
_entity.id
_entity.type
_entity.pdbx_description
1 polymer ?
#
loop_
_entity_poly.entity_id
_entity_poly.type
_entity_poly.pdbx_seq_one_letter_code
_entity_poly.pdbx_strand_id
1 'polypeptide(L)'
;MSDTYSSIGPSQAHLLLNRVFELLYTHPLESSIALSAGLLGGYTLRYLITPSHYPNIDGPPNKNVAFGHLFNIFSAEGIPFHDELHDKYGPVCKVHGMFGKENLFVSDPSFLHEVLVRGADVAFCQSQFMQDFNQMTFGPGLISTKGDVHKAQRKMLNPVFTAKHMKSLIPIFDAIAHTMKQLIVEDIGGMSGKELDMLQWCNATALELIGQAGLGHRFGVLEGAESEYSSAIKHLMPAFIGVRPLQAFFPLFKYLRPTALQRKLADWAPFPYVRKLKEIIDVQDEQARTILQRKKDQLESEADDPTDDHLDIMSILLKANMEADVKDRLPEDQILGQINTFILAGHETTRSIP
;
A
#
# COMPACT_ATOMS: atom_id res chain seq x y z
N MET A 1 20.99 32.30 -52.07
CA MET A 1 20.55 31.14 -51.25
C MET A 1 20.12 31.71 -49.92
N SER A 2 18.84 32.04 -49.80
CA SER A 2 18.25 32.73 -48.66
C SER A 2 17.21 31.84 -48.01
N ASP A 3 17.33 31.77 -46.69
CA ASP A 3 16.57 30.96 -45.75
C ASP A 3 15.05 31.06 -45.90
N THR A 4 14.38 29.90 -45.83
CA THR A 4 12.93 29.79 -45.67
C THR A 4 12.63 29.37 -44.23
N TYR A 5 12.73 30.33 -43.30
CA TYR A 5 12.08 30.22 -41.99
C TYR A 5 10.68 30.80 -42.11
N SER A 6 9.67 29.92 -42.23
CA SER A 6 8.27 30.30 -42.11
C SER A 6 7.97 30.62 -40.63
N SER A 7 7.97 31.90 -40.28
CA SER A 7 7.48 32.36 -38.98
C SER A 7 5.95 32.39 -39.00
N ILE A 8 5.30 31.58 -38.18
CA ILE A 8 3.85 31.66 -37.95
C ILE A 8 3.55 33.04 -37.33
N GLY A 9 2.81 33.88 -38.04
CA GLY A 9 2.49 35.23 -37.58
C GLY A 9 1.54 35.24 -36.37
N PRO A 10 1.58 36.27 -35.51
CA PRO A 10 0.80 36.34 -34.26
C PRO A 10 -0.72 36.21 -34.46
N SER A 11 -1.27 36.60 -35.61
CA SER A 11 -2.71 36.44 -35.90
C SER A 11 -3.13 34.99 -36.17
N GLN A 12 -2.25 34.17 -36.76
CA GLN A 12 -2.51 32.75 -36.99
C GLN A 12 -2.43 31.95 -35.69
N ALA A 13 -1.51 32.32 -34.79
CA ALA A 13 -1.42 31.72 -33.46
C ALA A 13 -2.69 31.96 -32.62
N HIS A 14 -3.24 33.18 -32.66
CA HIS A 14 -4.50 33.50 -31.98
C HIS A 14 -5.71 32.77 -32.57
N LEU A 15 -5.78 32.59 -33.90
CA LEU A 15 -6.83 31.81 -34.55
C LEU A 15 -6.77 30.32 -34.21
N LEU A 16 -5.56 29.76 -34.12
CA LEU A 16 -5.36 28.38 -33.69
C LEU A 16 -5.75 28.18 -32.21
N LEU A 17 -5.33 29.10 -31.34
CA LEU A 17 -5.72 29.08 -29.93
C LEU A 17 -7.24 29.16 -29.75
N ASN A 18 -7.91 30.08 -30.45
CA ASN A 18 -9.36 30.20 -30.36
C ASN A 18 -10.09 28.96 -30.88
N ARG A 19 -9.60 28.32 -31.95
CA ARG A 19 -10.13 27.03 -32.42
C ARG A 19 -9.93 25.91 -31.41
N VAL A 20 -8.78 25.86 -30.74
CA VAL A 20 -8.52 24.88 -29.68
C VAL A 20 -9.44 25.10 -28.48
N PHE A 21 -9.67 26.36 -28.07
CA PHE A 21 -10.61 26.69 -27.00
C PHE A 21 -12.07 26.35 -27.36
N GLU A 22 -12.50 26.66 -28.59
CA GLU A 22 -13.82 26.25 -29.11
C GLU A 22 -13.99 24.73 -29.10
N LEU A 23 -12.97 23.96 -29.52
CA LEU A 23 -13.01 22.50 -29.54
C LEU A 23 -13.03 21.90 -28.13
N LEU A 24 -12.25 22.46 -27.20
CA LEU A 24 -12.25 22.10 -25.78
C LEU A 24 -13.60 22.38 -25.10
N TYR A 25 -14.29 23.44 -25.53
CA TYR A 25 -15.59 23.84 -24.95
C TYR A 25 -16.76 23.02 -25.53
N THR A 26 -16.71 22.71 -26.82
CA THR A 26 -17.78 21.97 -27.52
C THR A 26 -17.74 20.46 -27.24
N HIS A 27 -16.54 19.89 -27.09
CA HIS A 27 -16.35 18.45 -26.83
C HIS A 27 -15.39 18.23 -25.65
N PRO A 28 -15.80 18.54 -24.41
CA PRO A 28 -14.90 18.53 -23.25
C PRO A 28 -14.37 17.13 -22.92
N LEU A 29 -15.19 16.09 -23.10
CA LEU A 29 -14.77 14.70 -22.86
C LEU A 29 -13.80 14.21 -23.95
N GLU A 30 -14.13 14.38 -25.22
CA GLU A 30 -13.29 13.94 -26.34
C GLU A 30 -11.96 14.69 -26.37
N SER A 31 -11.98 16.00 -26.10
CA SER A 31 -10.77 16.82 -26.03
C SER A 31 -9.89 16.45 -24.84
N SER A 32 -10.49 16.11 -23.68
CA SER A 32 -9.74 15.61 -22.52
C SER A 32 -9.11 14.24 -22.78
N ILE A 33 -9.83 13.34 -23.46
CA ILE A 33 -9.31 12.04 -23.90
C ILE A 33 -8.16 12.22 -24.89
N ALA A 34 -8.33 13.09 -25.89
CA ALA A 34 -7.30 13.37 -26.90
C ALA A 34 -6.05 14.02 -26.28
N LEU A 35 -6.22 14.95 -25.34
CA LEU A 35 -5.11 15.57 -24.61
C LEU A 35 -4.37 14.54 -23.74
N SER A 36 -5.11 13.68 -23.05
CA SER A 36 -4.54 12.60 -22.24
C SER A 36 -3.78 11.59 -23.12
N ALA A 37 -4.35 11.19 -24.25
CA ALA A 37 -3.70 10.29 -25.21
C ALA A 37 -2.44 10.93 -25.84
N GLY A 38 -2.49 12.22 -26.16
CA GLY A 38 -1.34 12.97 -26.67
C GLY A 38 -0.21 13.11 -25.65
N LEU A 39 -0.54 13.39 -24.38
CA LEU A 39 0.44 13.43 -23.29
C LEU A 39 1.04 12.05 -23.02
N LEU A 40 0.23 10.99 -23.02
CA LEU A 40 0.69 9.61 -22.84
C LEU A 40 1.58 9.16 -24.01
N GLY A 41 1.20 9.51 -25.24
CA GLY A 41 1.97 9.26 -26.46
C GLY A 41 3.31 10.01 -26.45
N GLY A 42 3.30 11.30 -26.09
CA GLY A 42 4.51 12.11 -25.94
C GLY A 42 5.44 11.60 -24.82
N TYR A 43 4.87 11.17 -23.69
CA TYR A 43 5.61 10.52 -22.61
C TYR A 43 6.29 9.24 -23.09
N THR A 44 5.54 8.35 -23.76
CA THR A 44 6.07 7.09 -24.29
C THR A 44 7.15 7.34 -25.35
N LEU A 45 6.90 8.27 -26.28
CA LEU A 45 7.84 8.63 -27.33
C LEU A 45 9.13 9.21 -26.74
N ARG A 46 9.04 10.03 -25.67
CA ARG A 46 10.20 10.52 -24.94
C ARG A 46 11.05 9.37 -24.42
N TYR A 47 10.48 8.35 -23.76
CA TYR A 47 11.28 7.23 -23.26
C TYR A 47 11.85 6.33 -24.36
N LEU A 48 11.20 6.24 -25.52
CA LEU A 48 11.71 5.48 -26.66
C LEU A 48 12.86 6.18 -27.40
N ILE A 49 12.86 7.52 -27.41
CA ILE A 49 13.87 8.32 -28.13
C ILE A 49 15.00 8.80 -27.20
N THR A 50 14.74 8.98 -25.91
CA THR A 50 15.77 9.39 -24.96
C THR A 50 16.81 8.28 -24.81
N PRO A 51 18.12 8.60 -24.83
CA PRO A 51 19.15 7.62 -24.53
C PRO A 51 18.89 6.93 -23.19
N SER A 52 19.24 5.64 -23.11
CA SER A 52 19.14 4.86 -21.89
C SER A 52 19.80 5.59 -20.72
N HIS A 53 19.10 5.70 -19.59
CA HIS A 53 19.64 6.23 -18.35
C HIS A 53 20.72 5.31 -17.77
N TYR A 54 20.67 4.02 -18.11
CA TYR A 54 21.61 3.00 -17.68
C TYR A 54 22.22 2.28 -18.91
N PRO A 55 23.06 2.97 -19.70
CA PRO A 55 23.59 2.42 -20.95
C PRO A 55 24.54 1.24 -20.73
N ASN A 56 25.20 1.19 -19.56
CA ASN A 56 26.19 0.18 -19.21
C ASN A 56 25.63 -0.97 -18.36
N ILE A 57 24.31 -1.03 -18.19
CA ILE A 57 23.65 -2.07 -17.39
C ILE A 57 22.77 -2.92 -18.33
N ASP A 58 23.10 -4.21 -18.38
CA ASP A 58 22.37 -5.19 -19.18
C ASP A 58 21.04 -5.57 -18.54
N GLY A 59 20.13 -6.06 -19.36
CA GLY A 59 18.81 -6.50 -18.91
C GLY A 59 18.04 -7.19 -20.03
N PRO A 60 16.92 -7.86 -19.69
CA PRO A 60 16.13 -8.54 -20.69
C PRO A 60 15.52 -7.57 -21.72
N PRO A 61 15.34 -8.04 -22.98
CA PRO A 61 14.76 -7.23 -24.03
C PRO A 61 13.29 -6.90 -23.69
N ASN A 62 12.93 -5.63 -23.89
CA ASN A 62 11.56 -5.17 -23.63
C ASN A 62 10.60 -5.62 -24.74
N LYS A 63 9.87 -6.72 -24.52
CA LYS A 63 8.85 -7.22 -25.46
C LYS A 63 7.52 -6.46 -25.39
N ASN A 64 7.25 -5.74 -24.28
CA ASN A 64 5.97 -5.06 -24.04
C ASN A 64 6.22 -3.62 -23.59
N VAL A 65 6.21 -2.67 -24.52
CA VAL A 65 6.50 -1.25 -24.20
C VAL A 65 5.51 -0.64 -23.20
N ALA A 66 4.24 -1.07 -23.22
CA ALA A 66 3.19 -0.50 -22.38
C ALA A 66 3.41 -0.79 -20.88
N PHE A 67 3.84 -2.02 -20.54
CA PHE A 67 3.99 -2.46 -19.15
C PHE A 67 5.40 -2.93 -18.78
N GLY A 68 6.30 -3.00 -19.75
CA GLY A 68 7.65 -3.52 -19.60
C GLY A 68 7.64 -4.94 -19.04
N HIS A 69 8.40 -5.13 -17.97
CA HIS A 69 8.53 -6.38 -17.23
C HIS A 69 7.67 -6.40 -15.96
N LEU A 70 6.77 -5.43 -15.73
CA LEU A 70 6.01 -5.34 -14.48
C LEU A 70 5.18 -6.60 -14.21
N PHE A 71 4.51 -7.16 -15.22
CA PHE A 71 3.75 -8.39 -15.05
C PHE A 71 4.63 -9.62 -14.77
N ASN A 72 5.84 -9.67 -15.32
CA ASN A 72 6.79 -10.74 -15.01
C ASN A 72 7.34 -10.61 -13.59
N ILE A 73 7.64 -9.39 -13.15
CA ILE A 73 8.19 -9.13 -11.81
C ILE A 73 7.14 -9.39 -10.72
N PHE A 74 5.87 -9.04 -10.96
CA PHE A 74 4.81 -9.07 -9.94
C PHE A 74 3.76 -10.16 -10.16
N SER A 75 4.01 -11.12 -11.04
CA SER A 75 3.17 -12.32 -11.20
C SER A 75 3.29 -13.21 -9.97
N ALA A 76 2.24 -13.98 -9.67
CA ALA A 76 2.25 -15.00 -8.62
C ALA A 76 3.34 -16.05 -8.88
N GLU A 77 3.66 -16.32 -10.14
CA GLU A 77 4.73 -17.19 -10.62
C GLU A 77 5.98 -16.40 -11.04
N GLY A 78 6.25 -15.26 -10.39
CA GLY A 78 7.35 -14.35 -10.77
C GLY A 78 8.76 -14.82 -10.38
N ILE A 79 8.89 -15.80 -9.48
CA ILE A 79 10.19 -16.27 -8.96
C ILE A 79 11.15 -16.73 -10.08
N PRO A 80 10.75 -17.58 -11.03
CA PRO A 80 11.65 -17.99 -12.12
C PRO A 80 12.16 -16.81 -12.97
N PHE A 81 11.37 -15.74 -13.10
CA PHE A 81 11.83 -14.53 -13.78
C PHE A 81 12.85 -13.77 -12.94
N HIS A 82 12.69 -13.70 -11.61
CA HIS A 82 13.69 -13.10 -10.71
C HIS A 82 15.00 -13.88 -10.74
N ASP A 83 14.93 -15.21 -10.75
CA ASP A 83 16.10 -16.09 -10.88
C ASP A 83 16.80 -15.87 -12.23
N GLU A 84 16.04 -15.83 -13.34
CA GLU A 84 16.61 -15.52 -14.67
C GLU A 84 17.32 -14.17 -14.69
N LEU A 85 16.74 -13.14 -14.05
CA LEU A 85 17.35 -11.82 -13.97
C LEU A 85 18.72 -11.87 -13.28
N HIS A 86 18.80 -12.58 -12.16
CA HIS A 86 20.03 -12.72 -11.38
C HIS A 86 21.07 -13.57 -12.12
N ASP A 87 20.68 -14.75 -12.60
CA ASP A 87 21.58 -15.73 -13.20
C ASP A 87 22.20 -15.24 -14.51
N LYS A 88 21.44 -14.49 -15.30
CA LYS A 88 21.86 -14.06 -16.64
C LYS A 88 22.51 -12.68 -16.68
N TYR A 89 22.01 -11.73 -15.89
CA TYR A 89 22.45 -10.33 -15.95
C TYR A 89 23.19 -9.90 -14.68
N GLY A 90 23.29 -10.79 -13.68
CA GLY A 90 24.02 -10.56 -12.45
C GLY A 90 23.21 -9.78 -11.40
N PRO A 91 23.88 -9.30 -10.36
CA PRO A 91 23.22 -8.79 -9.16
C PRO A 91 22.57 -7.42 -9.35
N VAL A 92 22.84 -6.72 -10.45
CA VAL A 92 22.20 -5.45 -10.83
C VAL A 92 21.87 -5.52 -12.31
N CYS A 93 20.57 -5.48 -12.64
CA CYS A 93 20.14 -5.53 -14.02
C CYS A 93 19.03 -4.51 -14.32
N LYS A 94 18.97 -4.11 -15.58
CA LYS A 94 17.99 -3.14 -16.09
C LYS A 94 16.67 -3.85 -16.38
N VAL A 95 15.58 -3.30 -15.87
CA VAL A 95 14.22 -3.77 -16.18
C VAL A 95 13.35 -2.60 -16.64
N HIS A 96 12.33 -2.89 -17.45
CA HIS A 96 11.44 -1.86 -17.97
C HIS A 96 10.14 -1.85 -17.18
N GLY A 97 9.66 -0.65 -16.84
CA GLY A 97 8.34 -0.38 -16.29
C GLY A 97 7.36 0.06 -17.38
N MET A 98 6.29 0.75 -16.97
CA MET A 98 5.29 1.26 -17.91
C MET A 98 5.89 2.25 -18.91
N PHE A 99 5.42 2.18 -20.15
CA PHE A 99 5.77 3.10 -21.24
C PHE A 99 7.28 3.26 -21.47
N GLY A 100 8.05 2.18 -21.31
CA GLY A 100 9.49 2.17 -21.56
C GLY A 100 10.35 2.79 -20.44
N LYS A 101 9.76 3.14 -19.30
CA LYS A 101 10.54 3.65 -18.16
C LYS A 101 11.58 2.62 -17.70
N GLU A 102 12.85 2.99 -17.68
CA GLU A 102 13.90 2.12 -17.15
C GLU A 102 13.93 2.14 -15.61
N ASN A 103 14.04 0.96 -15.00
CA ASN A 103 14.28 0.76 -13.57
C ASN A 103 15.43 -0.24 -13.39
N LEU A 104 15.92 -0.38 -12.15
CA LEU A 104 16.93 -1.36 -11.80
C LEU A 104 16.33 -2.43 -10.88
N PHE A 105 16.61 -3.69 -11.18
CA PHE A 105 16.44 -4.80 -10.25
C PHE A 105 17.80 -5.04 -9.57
N VAL A 106 17.82 -4.90 -8.25
CA VAL A 106 19.05 -4.90 -7.45
C VAL A 106 18.96 -6.00 -6.40
N SER A 107 19.92 -6.90 -6.45
CA SER A 107 20.16 -7.98 -5.47
C SER A 107 21.56 -7.92 -4.86
N ASP A 108 22.42 -6.98 -5.30
CA ASP A 108 23.73 -6.74 -4.71
C ASP A 108 23.61 -6.18 -3.27
N PRO A 109 24.17 -6.84 -2.24
CA PRO A 109 24.05 -6.38 -0.86
C PRO A 109 24.66 -5.00 -0.59
N SER A 110 25.75 -4.65 -1.29
CA SER A 110 26.43 -3.36 -1.09
C SER A 110 25.58 -2.22 -1.64
N PHE A 111 24.96 -2.41 -2.81
CA PHE A 111 24.04 -1.46 -3.39
C PHE A 111 22.73 -1.41 -2.59
N LEU A 112 22.20 -2.55 -2.13
CA LEU A 112 21.03 -2.56 -1.23
C LEU A 112 21.29 -1.76 0.05
N HIS A 113 22.49 -1.80 0.62
CA HIS A 113 22.85 -0.97 1.76
C HIS A 113 22.85 0.54 1.41
N GLU A 114 23.35 0.92 0.24
CA GLU A 114 23.28 2.30 -0.24
C GLU A 114 21.83 2.77 -0.42
N VAL A 115 20.95 1.90 -0.94
CA VAL A 115 19.54 2.19 -1.20
C VAL A 115 18.71 2.25 0.09
N LEU A 116 18.83 1.23 0.94
CA LEU A 116 17.95 1.01 2.09
C LEU A 116 18.44 1.67 3.39
N VAL A 117 19.73 2.02 3.47
CA VAL A 117 20.33 2.59 4.70
C VAL A 117 20.86 4.00 4.47
N ARG A 118 21.81 4.19 3.56
CA ARG A 118 22.49 5.48 3.41
C ARG A 118 21.66 6.53 2.69
N GLY A 119 20.99 6.14 1.61
CA GLY A 119 20.27 7.05 0.72
C GLY A 119 18.75 7.01 0.83
N ALA A 120 18.18 6.24 1.76
CA ALA A 120 16.73 5.99 1.84
C ALA A 120 15.87 7.27 1.93
N ASP A 121 16.37 8.27 2.67
CA ASP A 121 15.64 9.53 2.91
C ASP A 121 15.97 10.65 1.92
N VAL A 122 16.96 10.45 1.03
CA VAL A 122 17.48 11.52 0.15
C VAL A 122 17.46 11.11 -1.31
N ALA A 123 18.17 10.04 -1.65
CA ALA A 123 18.38 9.61 -3.04
C ALA A 123 17.37 8.53 -3.48
N PHE A 124 16.97 7.64 -2.56
CA PHE A 124 16.16 6.45 -2.85
C PHE A 124 14.80 6.50 -2.14
N CYS A 125 14.13 7.65 -2.26
CA CYS A 125 12.80 7.83 -1.74
C CYS A 125 11.81 6.85 -2.38
N GLN A 126 10.98 6.19 -1.55
CA GLN A 126 9.82 5.44 -2.03
C GLN A 126 9.02 6.26 -3.04
N SER A 127 8.61 5.63 -4.14
CA SER A 127 7.91 6.32 -5.23
C SER A 127 6.69 7.10 -4.73
N GLN A 128 6.41 8.25 -5.34
CA GLN A 128 5.28 9.10 -4.94
C GLN A 128 3.94 8.34 -5.02
N PHE A 129 3.76 7.53 -6.07
CA PHE A 129 2.59 6.68 -6.21
C PHE A 129 2.37 5.78 -4.99
N MET A 130 3.40 5.05 -4.55
CA MET A 130 3.27 4.14 -3.42
C MET A 130 2.94 4.89 -2.12
N GLN A 131 3.52 6.07 -1.92
CA GLN A 131 3.18 6.89 -0.75
C GLN A 131 1.71 7.32 -0.77
N ASP A 132 1.26 7.84 -1.91
CA ASP A 132 -0.09 8.37 -2.04
C ASP A 132 -1.14 7.28 -1.96
N PHE A 133 -0.83 6.12 -2.55
CA PHE A 133 -1.65 4.94 -2.46
C PHE A 133 -1.77 4.47 -1.00
N ASN A 134 -0.66 4.36 -0.28
CA ASN A 134 -0.67 3.98 1.12
C ASN A 134 -1.45 4.99 1.97
N GLN A 135 -1.28 6.29 1.74
CA GLN A 135 -1.99 7.33 2.46
C GLN A 135 -3.50 7.29 2.21
N MET A 136 -3.93 7.02 0.97
CA MET A 136 -5.34 6.88 0.63
C MET A 136 -5.96 5.60 1.21
N THR A 137 -5.18 4.51 1.27
CA THR A 137 -5.69 3.18 1.65
C THR A 137 -5.66 2.96 3.16
N PHE A 138 -4.59 3.37 3.82
CA PHE A 138 -4.34 3.09 5.24
C PHE A 138 -4.44 4.34 6.11
N GLY A 139 -4.51 5.54 5.52
CA GLY A 139 -4.40 6.80 6.25
C GLY A 139 -2.94 7.16 6.56
N PRO A 140 -2.70 8.23 7.34
CA PRO A 140 -1.36 8.74 7.65
C PRO A 140 -0.67 7.93 8.77
N GLY A 141 -0.62 6.60 8.63
CA GLY A 141 0.11 5.68 9.49
C GLY A 141 1.59 5.54 9.11
N LEU A 142 2.32 4.68 9.83
CA LEU A 142 3.77 4.54 9.68
C LEU A 142 4.19 4.12 8.25
N ILE A 143 3.38 3.32 7.56
CA ILE A 143 3.65 2.87 6.18
C ILE A 143 3.41 3.96 5.12
N SER A 144 2.77 5.06 5.51
CA SER A 144 2.30 6.13 4.61
C SER A 144 3.02 7.46 4.82
N THR A 145 3.79 7.63 5.90
CA THR A 145 4.44 8.88 6.27
C THR A 145 5.95 8.85 6.00
N LYS A 146 6.57 10.04 5.94
CA LYS A 146 8.02 10.21 5.71
C LYS A 146 8.62 11.30 6.58
N GLY A 147 9.95 11.37 6.60
CA GLY A 147 10.70 12.45 7.23
C GLY A 147 10.39 12.56 8.72
N ASP A 148 10.18 13.78 9.19
CA ASP A 148 10.03 14.05 10.63
C ASP A 148 8.72 13.49 11.20
N VAL A 149 7.64 13.43 10.41
CA VAL A 149 6.39 12.78 10.84
C VAL A 149 6.61 11.29 11.07
N HIS A 150 7.27 10.61 10.12
CA HIS A 150 7.61 9.19 10.29
C HIS A 150 8.53 8.96 11.49
N LYS A 151 9.55 9.81 11.69
CA LYS A 151 10.44 9.73 12.86
C LYS A 151 9.68 9.91 14.17
N ALA A 152 8.75 10.85 14.25
CA ALA A 152 7.92 11.08 15.43
C ALA A 152 7.02 9.88 15.72
N GLN A 153 6.32 9.35 14.71
CA GLN A 153 5.50 8.15 14.83
C GLN A 153 6.34 6.94 15.30
N ARG A 154 7.50 6.72 14.68
CA ARG A 154 8.41 5.61 15.06
C ARG A 154 8.89 5.76 16.51
N LYS A 155 9.24 6.97 16.94
CA LYS A 155 9.65 7.26 18.32
C LYS A 155 8.54 6.90 19.32
N MET A 156 7.29 7.23 19.01
CA MET A 156 6.12 6.90 19.85
C MET A 156 5.87 5.38 19.92
N LEU A 157 6.14 4.66 18.83
CA LEU A 157 5.86 3.22 18.72
C LEU A 157 6.97 2.31 19.26
N ASN A 158 8.23 2.72 19.21
CA ASN A 158 9.37 1.88 19.63
C ASN A 158 9.23 1.26 21.04
N PRO A 159 8.71 1.96 22.08
CA PRO A 159 8.53 1.38 23.41
C PRO A 159 7.58 0.18 23.43
N VAL A 160 6.60 0.18 22.53
CA VAL A 160 5.61 -0.89 22.43
C VAL A 160 6.24 -2.16 21.86
N PHE A 161 7.27 -2.06 21.01
CA PHE A 161 7.94 -3.24 20.43
C PHE A 161 9.18 -3.70 21.22
N THR A 162 9.24 -3.41 22.53
CA THR A 162 10.36 -3.85 23.38
C THR A 162 10.29 -5.35 23.68
N ALA A 163 11.43 -6.01 23.88
CA ALA A 163 11.47 -7.43 24.23
C ALA A 163 10.70 -7.76 25.53
N LYS A 164 10.65 -6.82 26.48
CA LYS A 164 9.85 -6.97 27.70
C LYS A 164 8.36 -7.04 27.37
N HIS A 165 7.87 -6.13 26.54
CA HIS A 165 6.47 -6.09 26.13
C HIS A 165 6.08 -7.27 25.23
N MET A 166 6.95 -7.66 24.28
CA MET A 166 6.70 -8.84 23.44
C MET A 166 6.55 -10.11 24.29
N LYS A 167 7.27 -10.23 25.41
CA LYS A 167 7.10 -11.35 26.34
C LYS A 167 5.77 -11.33 27.09
N SER A 168 5.24 -10.16 27.42
CA SER A 168 3.92 -10.07 28.05
C SER A 168 2.78 -10.47 27.10
N LEU A 169 2.99 -10.41 25.78
CA LEU A 169 2.01 -10.87 24.78
C LEU A 169 1.97 -12.40 24.60
N ILE A 170 2.97 -13.14 25.09
CA ILE A 170 3.06 -14.60 24.91
C ILE A 170 1.79 -15.35 25.34
N PRO A 171 1.16 -15.06 26.50
CA PRO A 171 -0.07 -15.75 26.90
C PRO A 171 -1.21 -15.58 25.90
N ILE A 172 -1.34 -14.41 25.26
CA ILE A 172 -2.35 -14.17 24.21
C ILE A 172 -2.07 -15.04 22.99
N PHE A 173 -0.80 -15.07 22.55
CA PHE A 173 -0.38 -15.90 21.41
C PHE A 173 -0.57 -17.38 21.69
N ASP A 174 -0.23 -17.83 22.90
CA ASP A 174 -0.38 -19.22 23.32
C ASP A 174 -1.86 -19.63 23.34
N ALA A 175 -2.75 -18.78 23.87
CA ALA A 175 -4.19 -19.03 23.86
C ALA A 175 -4.74 -19.15 22.44
N ILE A 176 -4.36 -18.25 21.52
CA ILE A 176 -4.79 -18.28 20.12
C ILE A 176 -4.27 -19.53 19.41
N ALA A 177 -3.01 -19.91 19.64
CA ALA A 177 -2.42 -21.12 19.06
C ALA A 177 -3.13 -22.40 19.55
N HIS A 178 -3.51 -22.46 20.84
CA HIS A 178 -4.29 -23.56 21.38
C HIS A 178 -5.69 -23.63 20.77
N THR A 179 -6.36 -22.48 20.58
CA THR A 179 -7.66 -22.42 19.88
C THR A 179 -7.54 -22.91 18.44
N MET A 180 -6.57 -22.42 17.67
CA MET A 180 -6.31 -22.91 16.31
C MET A 180 -6.10 -24.43 16.28
N LYS A 181 -5.26 -24.95 17.18
CA LYS A 181 -5.00 -26.39 17.29
C LYS A 181 -6.28 -27.17 17.58
N GLN A 182 -7.09 -26.71 18.53
CA GLN A 182 -8.33 -27.38 18.90
C GLN A 182 -9.27 -27.45 17.69
N LEU A 183 -9.48 -26.32 17.00
CA LEU A 183 -10.38 -26.24 15.85
C LEU A 183 -9.88 -27.08 14.66
N ILE A 184 -8.57 -27.17 14.45
CA ILE A 184 -7.99 -28.08 13.45
C ILE A 184 -8.27 -29.55 13.82
N VAL A 185 -8.10 -29.93 15.09
CA VAL A 185 -8.38 -31.30 15.54
C VAL A 185 -9.86 -31.65 15.36
N GLU A 186 -10.75 -30.70 15.66
CA GLU A 186 -12.19 -30.83 15.43
C GLU A 186 -12.50 -30.99 13.94
N ASP A 187 -11.89 -30.17 13.06
CA ASP A 187 -12.06 -30.27 11.62
C ASP A 187 -11.53 -31.61 11.06
N ILE A 188 -10.42 -32.14 11.57
CA ILE A 188 -9.92 -33.48 11.18
C ILE A 188 -10.96 -34.56 11.46
N GLY A 189 -11.77 -34.43 12.53
CA GLY A 189 -12.88 -35.34 12.83
C GLY A 189 -12.46 -36.80 12.99
N GLY A 190 -11.18 -37.07 13.30
CA GLY A 190 -10.62 -38.42 13.36
C GLY A 190 -10.41 -39.10 12.00
N MET A 191 -10.58 -38.39 10.89
CA MET A 191 -10.35 -38.92 9.54
C MET A 191 -8.85 -38.98 9.23
N SER A 192 -8.32 -40.19 9.11
CA SER A 192 -6.92 -40.39 8.68
C SER A 192 -6.75 -39.95 7.22
N GLY A 193 -5.77 -39.07 6.96
CA GLY A 193 -5.44 -38.60 5.62
C GLY A 193 -6.31 -37.45 5.08
N LYS A 194 -7.07 -36.74 5.92
CA LYS A 194 -7.77 -35.52 5.50
C LYS A 194 -6.75 -34.43 5.14
N GLU A 195 -6.85 -33.90 3.93
CA GLU A 195 -6.08 -32.73 3.50
C GLU A 195 -6.67 -31.46 4.11
N LEU A 196 -5.79 -30.58 4.61
CA LEU A 196 -6.17 -29.33 5.26
C LEU A 196 -5.53 -28.15 4.52
N ASP A 197 -6.33 -27.13 4.26
CA ASP A 197 -5.84 -25.84 3.76
C ASP A 197 -5.30 -25.00 4.93
N MET A 198 -4.01 -25.14 5.21
CA MET A 198 -3.34 -24.40 6.29
C MET A 198 -3.36 -22.88 6.06
N LEU A 199 -3.49 -22.41 4.82
CA LEU A 199 -3.53 -20.98 4.55
C LEU A 199 -4.78 -20.34 5.16
N GLN A 200 -5.92 -21.04 5.16
CA GLN A 200 -7.14 -20.55 5.80
C GLN A 200 -6.96 -20.39 7.31
N TRP A 201 -6.36 -21.37 7.96
CA TRP A 201 -6.06 -21.32 9.39
C TRP A 201 -5.02 -20.24 9.72
N CYS A 202 -3.94 -20.12 8.94
CA CYS A 202 -2.92 -19.09 9.14
C CYS A 202 -3.48 -17.67 8.92
N ASN A 203 -4.37 -17.47 7.94
CA ASN A 203 -5.06 -16.19 7.73
C ASN A 203 -5.89 -15.82 8.98
N ALA A 204 -6.75 -16.71 9.46
CA ALA A 204 -7.59 -16.45 10.63
C ALA A 204 -6.74 -16.21 11.90
N THR A 205 -5.72 -17.04 12.12
CA THR A 205 -4.80 -16.92 13.25
C THR A 205 -4.05 -15.60 13.24
N ALA A 206 -3.46 -15.20 12.11
CA ALA A 206 -2.73 -13.94 12.01
C ALA A 206 -3.62 -12.73 12.33
N LEU A 207 -4.90 -12.78 11.94
CA LEU A 207 -5.86 -11.71 12.20
C LEU A 207 -6.24 -11.65 13.68
N GLU A 208 -6.42 -12.81 14.33
CA GLU A 208 -6.64 -12.89 15.77
C GLU A 208 -5.43 -12.43 16.58
N LEU A 209 -4.21 -12.81 16.16
CA LEU A 209 -2.97 -12.39 16.82
C LEU A 209 -2.84 -10.87 16.83
N ILE A 210 -2.96 -10.22 15.66
CA ILE A 210 -2.86 -8.76 15.59
C ILE A 210 -4.08 -8.06 16.17
N GLY A 211 -5.27 -8.65 16.07
CA GLY A 211 -6.48 -8.12 16.69
C GLY A 211 -6.32 -8.04 18.20
N GLN A 212 -6.01 -9.16 18.85
CA GLN A 212 -6.00 -9.23 20.32
C GLN A 212 -4.74 -8.62 20.91
N ALA A 213 -3.55 -9.00 20.42
CA ALA A 213 -2.30 -8.50 20.97
C ALA A 213 -1.94 -7.09 20.46
N GLY A 214 -2.38 -6.73 19.25
CA GLY A 214 -2.12 -5.42 18.68
C GLY A 214 -3.16 -4.39 19.07
N LEU A 215 -4.45 -4.73 18.97
CA LEU A 215 -5.54 -3.76 19.08
C LEU A 215 -6.43 -3.96 20.31
N GLY A 216 -6.21 -5.04 21.07
CA GLY A 216 -7.12 -5.45 22.13
C GLY A 216 -8.54 -5.75 21.63
N HIS A 217 -8.65 -6.27 20.39
CA HIS A 217 -9.90 -6.53 19.71
C HIS A 217 -9.97 -7.98 19.21
N ARG A 218 -11.05 -8.69 19.53
CA ARG A 218 -11.30 -10.05 19.04
C ARG A 218 -12.21 -10.00 17.82
N PHE A 219 -11.75 -10.52 16.68
CA PHE A 219 -12.54 -10.58 15.45
C PHE A 219 -13.46 -11.81 15.38
N GLY A 220 -13.13 -12.88 16.10
CA GLY A 220 -13.85 -14.16 16.12
C GLY A 220 -13.62 -15.02 14.87
N VAL A 221 -12.62 -14.70 14.04
CA VAL A 221 -12.49 -15.31 12.70
C VAL A 221 -11.99 -16.75 12.76
N LEU A 222 -11.31 -17.14 13.84
CA LEU A 222 -10.93 -18.55 14.06
C LEU A 222 -12.16 -19.41 14.33
N GLU A 223 -13.12 -18.90 15.11
CA GLU A 223 -14.36 -19.61 15.44
C GLU A 223 -15.43 -19.56 14.33
N GLY A 224 -15.04 -19.11 13.13
CA GLY A 224 -15.94 -19.01 11.98
C GLY A 224 -16.82 -17.77 11.96
N ALA A 225 -16.53 -16.74 12.77
CA ALA A 225 -17.23 -15.46 12.63
C ALA A 225 -16.83 -14.81 11.30
N GLU A 226 -17.76 -14.76 10.36
CA GLU A 226 -17.60 -13.97 9.16
C GLU A 226 -18.07 -12.53 9.43
N SER A 227 -17.11 -11.61 9.52
CA SER A 227 -17.39 -10.18 9.53
C SER A 227 -17.14 -9.57 8.16
N GLU A 228 -17.84 -8.48 7.85
CA GLU A 228 -17.57 -7.67 6.65
C GLU A 228 -16.10 -7.24 6.59
N TYR A 229 -15.50 -6.95 7.75
CA TYR A 229 -14.09 -6.64 7.88
C TYR A 229 -13.15 -7.78 7.46
N SER A 230 -13.40 -9.00 7.96
CA SER A 230 -12.58 -10.16 7.63
C SER A 230 -12.60 -10.47 6.13
N SER A 231 -13.75 -10.26 5.47
CA SER A 231 -13.88 -10.36 4.03
C SER A 231 -13.15 -9.23 3.30
N ALA A 232 -13.24 -8.00 3.80
CA ALA A 232 -12.56 -6.85 3.22
C ALA A 232 -11.03 -7.02 3.20
N ILE A 233 -10.43 -7.45 4.32
CA ILE A 233 -8.98 -7.66 4.43
C ILE A 233 -8.49 -8.79 3.52
N LYS A 234 -9.21 -9.92 3.43
CA LYS A 234 -8.87 -11.03 2.50
C LYS A 234 -8.77 -10.57 1.04
N HIS A 235 -9.57 -9.58 0.64
CA HIS A 235 -9.62 -9.08 -0.73
C HIS A 235 -8.74 -7.84 -0.98
N LEU A 236 -8.06 -7.32 0.04
CA LEU A 236 -7.25 -6.11 -0.06
C LEU A 236 -6.09 -6.27 -1.04
N MET A 237 -5.27 -7.31 -0.87
CA MET A 237 -4.10 -7.56 -1.74
C MET A 237 -4.50 -7.86 -3.20
N PRO A 238 -5.51 -8.71 -3.49
CA PRO A 238 -6.03 -8.87 -4.85
C PRO A 238 -6.53 -7.56 -5.47
N ALA A 239 -7.27 -6.75 -4.72
CA ALA A 239 -7.76 -5.45 -5.20
C ALA A 239 -6.60 -4.50 -5.51
N PHE A 240 -5.57 -4.46 -4.64
CA PHE A 240 -4.37 -3.67 -4.84
C PHE A 240 -3.62 -4.05 -6.13
N ILE A 241 -3.40 -5.35 -6.35
CA ILE A 241 -2.73 -5.84 -7.56
C ILE A 241 -3.57 -5.47 -8.80
N GLY A 242 -4.89 -5.60 -8.72
CA GLY A 242 -5.82 -5.27 -9.80
C GLY A 242 -5.85 -3.79 -10.20
N VAL A 243 -5.56 -2.86 -9.29
CA VAL A 243 -5.47 -1.42 -9.61
C VAL A 243 -4.09 -0.97 -10.08
N ARG A 244 -3.05 -1.80 -9.91
CA ARG A 244 -1.66 -1.45 -10.25
C ARG A 244 -1.46 -1.01 -11.70
N PRO A 245 -2.09 -1.63 -12.73
CA PRO A 245 -1.98 -1.15 -14.11
C PRO A 245 -2.47 0.30 -14.30
N LEU A 246 -3.31 0.81 -13.39
CA LEU A 246 -3.82 2.19 -13.42
C LEU A 246 -2.88 3.18 -12.71
N GLN A 247 -1.73 2.73 -12.20
CA GLN A 247 -0.73 3.56 -11.52
C GLN A 247 -0.37 4.82 -12.32
N ALA A 248 -0.27 4.72 -13.65
CA ALA A 248 0.06 5.86 -14.51
C ALA A 248 -1.01 6.97 -14.50
N PHE A 249 -2.27 6.61 -14.24
CA PHE A 249 -3.40 7.56 -14.18
C PHE A 249 -3.66 8.06 -12.76
N PHE A 250 -3.05 7.46 -11.74
CA PHE A 250 -3.27 7.82 -10.34
C PHE A 250 -3.01 9.30 -10.02
N PRO A 251 -1.97 9.98 -10.59
CA PRO A 251 -1.77 11.41 -10.36
C PRO A 251 -2.97 12.25 -10.82
N LEU A 252 -3.62 11.90 -11.93
CA LEU A 252 -4.79 12.61 -12.44
C LEU A 252 -5.94 12.58 -11.43
N PHE A 253 -6.10 11.46 -10.73
CA PHE A 253 -7.13 11.28 -9.72
C PHE A 253 -6.80 11.97 -8.39
N LYS A 254 -5.54 11.83 -7.91
CA LYS A 254 -5.12 12.37 -6.60
C LYS A 254 -5.31 13.88 -6.49
N TYR A 255 -5.03 14.63 -7.55
CA TYR A 255 -5.10 16.09 -7.50
C TYR A 255 -6.53 16.63 -7.61
N LEU A 256 -7.53 15.77 -7.86
CA LEU A 256 -8.93 16.18 -7.86
C LEU A 256 -9.35 16.54 -6.44
N ARG A 257 -9.65 17.81 -6.19
CA ARG A 257 -10.32 18.25 -4.97
C ARG A 257 -11.74 18.70 -5.33
N PRO A 258 -12.76 18.40 -4.51
CA PRO A 258 -12.70 17.87 -3.14
C PRO A 258 -12.64 16.33 -3.02
N THR A 259 -12.26 15.80 -1.86
CA THR A 259 -12.23 14.33 -1.58
C THR A 259 -13.57 13.64 -1.84
N ALA A 260 -14.69 14.33 -1.64
CA ALA A 260 -16.01 13.82 -1.98
C ALA A 260 -16.16 13.49 -3.48
N LEU A 261 -15.53 14.28 -4.35
CA LEU A 261 -15.50 14.03 -5.79
C LEU A 261 -14.65 12.79 -6.09
N GLN A 262 -13.49 12.63 -5.45
CA GLN A 262 -12.65 11.43 -5.60
C GLN A 262 -13.43 10.16 -5.23
N ARG A 263 -14.11 10.16 -4.08
CA ARG A 263 -14.92 9.01 -3.62
C ARG A 263 -16.02 8.67 -4.63
N LYS A 264 -16.75 9.69 -5.11
CA LYS A 264 -17.82 9.50 -6.10
C LYS A 264 -17.30 9.00 -7.46
N LEU A 265 -16.13 9.48 -7.89
CA LEU A 265 -15.48 8.99 -9.10
C LEU A 265 -14.99 7.55 -8.95
N ALA A 266 -14.52 7.16 -7.77
CA ALA A 266 -14.18 5.77 -7.48
C ALA A 266 -15.41 4.86 -7.55
N ASP A 267 -16.58 5.30 -7.07
CA ASP A 267 -17.85 4.57 -7.20
C ASP A 267 -18.26 4.36 -8.67
N TRP A 268 -18.00 5.36 -9.52
CA TRP A 268 -18.30 5.33 -10.95
C TRP A 268 -17.19 4.76 -11.83
N ALA A 269 -16.05 4.38 -11.24
CA ALA A 269 -14.91 3.90 -12.01
C ALA A 269 -15.34 2.67 -12.81
N PRO A 270 -15.04 2.58 -14.13
CA PRO A 270 -15.40 1.42 -14.93
C PRO A 270 -14.66 0.15 -14.49
N PHE A 271 -13.54 0.31 -13.78
CA PHE A 271 -12.70 -0.78 -13.29
C PHE A 271 -13.25 -1.37 -11.97
N PRO A 272 -13.61 -2.67 -11.94
CA PRO A 272 -14.19 -3.30 -10.74
C PRO A 272 -13.24 -3.29 -9.55
N TYR A 273 -11.93 -3.41 -9.79
CA TYR A 273 -10.92 -3.37 -8.72
C TYR A 273 -10.86 -2.03 -8.00
N VAL A 274 -11.15 -0.90 -8.68
CA VAL A 274 -11.19 0.43 -8.05
C VAL A 274 -12.37 0.54 -7.11
N ARG A 275 -13.57 0.11 -7.56
CA ARG A 275 -14.77 0.08 -6.72
C ARG A 275 -14.57 -0.83 -5.51
N LYS A 276 -14.03 -2.04 -5.74
CA LYS A 276 -13.77 -3.00 -4.67
C LYS A 276 -12.76 -2.48 -3.65
N LEU A 277 -11.68 -1.85 -4.11
CA LEU A 277 -10.70 -1.26 -3.20
C LEU A 277 -11.32 -0.16 -2.35
N LYS A 278 -12.17 0.70 -2.94
CA LYS A 278 -12.87 1.75 -2.20
C LYS A 278 -13.83 1.19 -1.16
N GLU A 279 -14.60 0.14 -1.48
CA GLU A 279 -15.43 -0.58 -0.50
C GLU A 279 -14.58 -1.11 0.67
N ILE A 280 -13.45 -1.74 0.38
CA ILE A 280 -12.53 -2.27 1.40
C ILE A 280 -12.00 -1.15 2.31
N ILE A 281 -11.62 -0.01 1.73
CA ILE A 281 -11.13 1.16 2.48
C ILE A 281 -12.24 1.71 3.41
N ASP A 282 -13.49 1.75 2.94
CA ASP A 282 -14.61 2.24 3.73
C ASP A 282 -14.88 1.33 4.95
N VAL A 283 -14.93 0.02 4.74
CA VAL A 283 -15.07 -0.97 5.81
C VAL A 283 -13.90 -0.89 6.79
N GLN A 284 -12.68 -0.69 6.28
CA GLN A 284 -11.49 -0.58 7.10
C GLN A 284 -11.51 0.68 7.98
N ASP A 285 -11.89 1.84 7.44
CA ASP A 285 -11.99 3.09 8.21
C ASP A 285 -13.07 3.01 9.30
N GLU A 286 -14.23 2.43 9.00
CA GLU A 286 -15.30 2.23 9.97
C GLU A 286 -14.88 1.33 11.13
N GLN A 287 -14.18 0.23 10.82
CA GLN A 287 -13.69 -0.71 11.83
C GLN A 287 -12.58 -0.10 12.67
N ALA A 288 -11.65 0.63 12.06
CA ALA A 288 -10.61 1.34 12.80
C ALA A 288 -11.19 2.37 13.78
N ARG A 289 -12.22 3.12 13.36
CA ARG A 289 -12.95 4.06 14.25
C ARG A 289 -13.65 3.35 15.38
N THR A 290 -14.32 2.23 15.09
CA THR A 290 -15.03 1.43 16.11
C THR A 290 -14.05 0.88 17.15
N ILE A 291 -12.91 0.34 16.71
CA ILE A 291 -11.85 -0.16 17.60
C ILE A 291 -11.28 0.97 18.44
N LEU A 292 -10.95 2.10 17.82
CA LEU A 292 -10.39 3.25 18.53
C LEU A 292 -11.35 3.80 19.58
N GLN A 293 -12.64 3.96 19.24
CA GLN A 293 -13.64 4.49 20.17
C GLN A 293 -13.80 3.55 21.37
N ARG A 294 -13.97 2.25 21.13
CA ARG A 294 -14.07 1.26 22.22
C ARG A 294 -12.86 1.30 23.14
N LYS A 295 -11.67 1.48 22.58
CA LYS A 295 -10.44 1.59 23.38
C LYS A 295 -10.36 2.87 24.20
N LYS A 296 -10.80 4.00 23.65
CA LYS A 296 -10.92 5.24 24.44
C LYS A 296 -11.90 5.06 25.60
N ASP A 297 -13.08 4.48 25.32
CA ASP A 297 -14.11 4.26 26.34
C ASP A 297 -13.60 3.34 27.48
N GLN A 298 -12.87 2.26 27.13
CA GLN A 298 -12.23 1.37 28.11
C GLN A 298 -11.24 2.11 29.00
N LEU A 299 -10.31 2.87 28.40
CA LEU A 299 -9.29 3.62 29.12
C LEU A 299 -9.86 4.72 30.02
N GLU A 300 -11.01 5.29 29.67
CA GLU A 300 -11.73 6.26 30.51
C GLU A 300 -12.45 5.57 31.67
N SER A 301 -13.01 4.37 31.46
CA SER A 301 -13.75 3.63 32.48
C SER A 301 -12.87 2.92 33.51
N GLU A 302 -11.66 2.53 33.14
CA GLU A 302 -10.74 1.72 33.96
C GLU A 302 -9.62 2.55 34.58
N ALA A 303 -9.73 3.88 34.57
CA ALA A 303 -8.74 4.81 35.10
C ALA A 303 -8.39 4.58 36.60
N ASP A 304 -9.20 3.82 37.34
CA ASP A 304 -9.05 3.51 38.76
C ASP A 304 -8.60 2.06 39.08
N ASP A 305 -8.44 1.16 38.09
CA ASP A 305 -7.95 -0.22 38.34
C ASP A 305 -6.51 -0.43 37.82
N PRO A 306 -5.49 -0.37 38.69
CA PRO A 306 -4.09 -0.57 38.32
C PRO A 306 -3.74 -2.03 37.99
N THR A 307 -4.70 -2.95 38.00
CA THR A 307 -4.47 -4.38 37.73
C THR A 307 -4.82 -4.84 36.31
N ASP A 308 -5.53 -4.02 35.52
CA ASP A 308 -5.71 -4.28 34.09
C ASP A 308 -4.49 -3.76 33.31
N ASP A 309 -3.45 -4.60 33.28
CA ASP A 309 -2.34 -4.45 32.35
C ASP A 309 -2.93 -4.63 30.95
N HIS A 310 -3.41 -3.55 30.35
CA HIS A 310 -3.78 -3.53 28.95
C HIS A 310 -2.51 -3.71 28.10
N LEU A 311 -2.15 -4.97 27.90
CA LEU A 311 -0.94 -5.40 27.23
C LEU A 311 -1.03 -5.21 25.71
N ASP A 312 -2.14 -4.72 25.15
CA ASP A 312 -2.21 -4.54 23.71
C ASP A 312 -1.44 -3.29 23.23
N ILE A 313 -0.91 -3.37 22.01
CA ILE A 313 -0.06 -2.33 21.43
C ILE A 313 -0.77 -0.97 21.38
N MET A 314 -2.06 -0.97 21.03
CA MET A 314 -2.85 0.25 20.91
C MET A 314 -3.11 0.92 22.26
N SER A 315 -3.36 0.15 23.32
CA SER A 315 -3.55 0.70 24.67
C SER A 315 -2.29 1.42 25.15
N ILE A 316 -1.11 0.83 24.93
CA ILE A 316 0.17 1.48 25.28
C ILE A 316 0.41 2.72 24.43
N LEU A 317 0.15 2.64 23.12
CA LEU A 317 0.26 3.79 22.24
C LEU A 317 -0.65 4.95 22.67
N LEU A 318 -1.91 4.66 23.00
CA LEU A 318 -2.87 5.67 23.45
C LEU A 318 -2.44 6.29 24.78
N LYS A 319 -2.00 5.48 25.77
CA LYS A 319 -1.46 5.97 27.04
C LYS A 319 -0.25 6.89 26.81
N ALA A 320 0.75 6.44 26.04
CA ALA A 320 1.92 7.23 25.69
C ALA A 320 1.55 8.54 24.96
N ASN A 321 0.54 8.51 24.09
CA ASN A 321 0.07 9.68 23.37
C ASN A 321 -0.66 10.69 24.28
N MET A 322 -1.39 10.21 25.29
CA MET A 322 -2.05 11.07 26.28
C MET A 322 -1.03 11.73 27.21
N GLU A 323 0.02 11.01 27.60
CA GLU A 323 1.09 11.48 28.49
C GLU A 323 2.11 12.40 27.78
N ALA A 324 2.23 12.32 26.46
CA ALA A 324 3.16 13.13 25.69
C ALA A 324 2.82 14.64 25.71
N ASP A 325 3.87 15.46 25.59
CA ASP A 325 3.76 16.91 25.35
C ASP A 325 2.84 17.18 24.15
N VAL A 326 2.03 18.25 24.20
CA VAL A 326 1.07 18.61 23.15
C VAL A 326 1.68 18.61 21.74
N LYS A 327 2.95 19.04 21.61
CA LYS A 327 3.71 19.09 20.34
C LYS A 327 4.09 17.71 19.79
N ASP A 328 4.20 16.71 20.65
CA ASP A 328 4.65 15.35 20.34
C ASP A 328 3.46 14.36 20.24
N ARG A 329 2.24 14.82 20.53
CA ARG A 329 1.02 14.03 20.38
C ARG A 329 0.72 13.75 18.91
N LEU A 330 0.43 12.50 18.62
CA LEU A 330 -0.15 12.06 17.37
C LEU A 330 -1.61 12.50 17.29
N PRO A 331 -2.02 13.18 16.21
CA PRO A 331 -3.42 13.48 15.96
C PRO A 331 -4.20 12.20 15.65
N GLU A 332 -5.52 12.27 15.81
CA GLU A 332 -6.39 11.10 15.73
C GLU A 332 -6.35 10.38 14.37
N ASP A 333 -6.21 11.12 13.27
CA ASP A 333 -6.07 10.54 11.93
C ASP A 333 -4.79 9.69 11.79
N GLN A 334 -3.70 10.08 12.46
CA GLN A 334 -2.47 9.29 12.52
C GLN A 334 -2.65 8.05 13.38
N ILE A 335 -3.40 8.12 14.49
CA ILE A 335 -3.71 6.96 15.34
C ILE A 335 -4.57 5.95 14.58
N LEU A 336 -5.63 6.40 13.91
CA LEU A 336 -6.43 5.56 13.01
C LEU A 336 -5.57 4.95 11.91
N GLY A 337 -4.63 5.73 11.36
CA GLY A 337 -3.65 5.25 10.41
C GLY A 337 -2.75 4.13 10.95
N GLN A 338 -2.40 4.15 12.24
CA GLN A 338 -1.64 3.07 12.86
C GLN A 338 -2.45 1.78 12.99
N ILE A 339 -3.75 1.86 13.33
CA ILE A 339 -4.62 0.67 13.40
C ILE A 339 -4.61 -0.08 12.07
N ASN A 340 -4.85 0.65 10.97
CA ASN A 340 -4.81 0.08 9.61
C ASN A 340 -3.43 -0.46 9.25
N THR A 341 -2.38 0.26 9.61
CA THR A 341 -0.98 -0.15 9.37
C THR A 341 -0.65 -1.45 10.10
N PHE A 342 -1.04 -1.57 11.37
CA PHE A 342 -0.78 -2.77 12.16
C PHE A 342 -1.52 -3.97 11.63
N ILE A 343 -2.79 -3.83 11.27
CA ILE A 343 -3.55 -4.96 10.72
C ILE A 343 -2.93 -5.41 9.41
N LEU A 344 -2.66 -4.50 8.47
CA LEU A 344 -1.99 -4.86 7.21
C LEU A 344 -0.66 -5.58 7.47
N ALA A 345 0.24 -4.93 8.22
CA ALA A 345 1.59 -5.44 8.41
C ALA A 345 1.59 -6.75 9.21
N GLY A 346 0.81 -6.83 10.28
CA GLY A 346 0.75 -7.98 11.18
C GLY A 346 -0.03 -9.17 10.61
N HIS A 347 -1.09 -8.93 9.83
CA HIS A 347 -1.88 -10.00 9.21
C HIS A 347 -1.23 -10.55 7.95
N GLU A 348 -0.95 -9.68 6.95
CA GLU A 348 -0.54 -10.13 5.61
C GLU A 348 0.84 -10.80 5.61
N THR A 349 1.77 -10.30 6.43
CA THR A 349 3.12 -10.89 6.48
C THR A 349 3.12 -12.19 7.26
N THR A 350 2.48 -12.23 8.44
CA THR A 350 2.46 -13.42 9.31
C THR A 350 1.71 -14.59 8.67
N ARG A 351 0.58 -14.34 8.01
CA ARG A 351 -0.21 -15.41 7.36
C ARG A 351 0.51 -16.09 6.20
N SER A 352 1.54 -15.44 5.67
CA SER A 352 2.31 -15.91 4.50
C SER A 352 3.57 -16.70 4.91
N ILE A 353 3.91 -16.75 6.20
CA ILE A 353 5.03 -17.54 6.71
C ILE A 353 4.53 -18.99 6.85
N PRO A 354 5.13 -19.95 6.12
CA PRO A 354 4.71 -21.35 6.13
C PRO A 354 4.93 -22.04 7.48
#